data_AF-A0A914DJ79-F1
#
_entry.id   AF-A0A914DJ79-F1
#
_cell.length_a   1.000
_cell.length_b   1.000
_cell.length_c   1.000
_cell.angle_alpha   90.00
_cell.angle_beta   90.00
_cell.angle_gamma   90.00
#
_symmetry.space_group_name_H-M   'P 1'
#
loop_
_entity.id
_entity.type
_entity.pdbx_description
1 polymer ?
#
loop_
_entity_poly.entity_id
_entity_poly.type
_entity_poly.pdbx_seq_one_letter_code
_entity_poly.pdbx_strand_id
1 'polypeptide(L)' 'MLTDAEQLKCLAVAIESGYRNIDTAQLYANEHIIGEFLDENIKSGKLKREDVFITSKVPKALLKISIDQFLL' A
#
# COMPACT_ATOMS: atom_id res chain seq x y z
N MET A 1 -15.15 5.77 3.88
CA MET A 1 -13.89 5.46 3.14
C MET A 1 -13.93 6.19 1.83
N LEU A 2 -12.76 6.51 1.26
CA LEU A 2 -12.67 7.07 -0.08
C LEU A 2 -13.23 6.05 -1.10
N THR A 3 -13.88 6.55 -2.14
CA THR A 3 -14.23 5.75 -3.32
C THR A 3 -12.96 5.30 -4.06
N ASP A 4 -13.06 4.25 -4.86
CA ASP A 4 -11.92 3.75 -5.64
C ASP A 4 -11.34 4.83 -6.56
N ALA A 5 -12.20 5.65 -7.17
CA ALA A 5 -11.79 6.78 -8.00
C ALA A 5 -11.00 7.84 -7.21
N GLU A 6 -11.41 8.15 -5.98
CA GLU A 6 -10.67 9.07 -5.11
C GLU A 6 -9.32 8.48 -4.68
N GLN A 7 -9.27 7.18 -4.39
CA GLN A 7 -8.03 6.48 -4.04
C GLN A 7 -7.03 6.47 -5.19
N LEU A 8 -7.48 6.16 -6.42
CA LEU A 8 -6.64 6.20 -7.62
C LEU A 8 -6.10 7.62 -7.88
N LYS A 9 -6.93 8.65 -7.69
CA LYS A 9 -6.49 10.05 -7.81
C LYS A 9 -5.41 10.39 -6.77
N CYS A 10 -5.58 9.96 -5.52
CA CYS A 10 -4.57 10.17 -4.47
C CYS A 10 -3.25 9.48 -4.82
N LEU A 11 -3.29 8.24 -5.31
CA LEU A 11 -2.10 7.48 -5.73
C LEU A 11 -1.36 8.18 -6.88
N ALA A 12 -2.08 8.61 -7.90
CA ALA A 12 -1.51 9.35 -9.04
C ALA A 12 -0.79 10.61 -8.57
N VAL A 13 -1.46 11.45 -7.77
CA VAL A 13 -0.89 12.70 -7.23
C VAL A 13 0.35 12.41 -6.38
N ALA A 14 0.33 11.36 -5.55
CA ALA A 14 1.48 11.01 -4.71
C ALA A 14 2.69 10.60 -5.55
N ILE A 15 2.51 9.74 -6.56
CA ILE A 15 3.58 9.31 -7.46
C ILE A 15 4.16 10.50 -8.25
N GLU A 16 3.29 11.36 -8.80
CA GLU A 16 3.65 12.58 -9.54
C GLU A 16 4.40 13.57 -8.65
N SER A 17 4.08 13.61 -7.36
CA SER A 17 4.76 14.43 -6.35
C SER A 17 6.09 13.83 -5.86
N GLY A 18 6.49 12.66 -6.38
CA GLY A 18 7.77 12.02 -6.05
C GLY A 18 7.72 11.02 -4.89
N TYR A 19 6.55 10.71 -4.32
CA TYR A 19 6.45 9.68 -3.29
C TYR A 19 6.80 8.30 -3.87
N ARG A 20 7.54 7.52 -3.09
CA ARG A 20 7.93 6.15 -3.42
C ARG A 20 7.65 5.15 -2.30
N ASN A 21 7.42 5.64 -1.09
CA ASN A 21 7.02 4.81 0.04
C ASN A 21 5.49 4.76 0.10
N ILE A 22 4.94 3.56 0.07
CA ILE A 22 3.49 3.29 0.10
C ILE A 22 3.24 2.38 1.29
N ASP A 23 2.52 2.90 2.28
CA ASP A 23 2.15 2.16 3.48
C ASP A 23 0.72 1.62 3.37
N THR A 24 0.59 0.30 3.47
CA THR A 24 -0.67 -0.43 3.35
C THR A 24 -0.91 -1.31 4.58
N ALA A 25 -2.08 -1.92 4.64
CA ALA A 25 -2.40 -2.99 5.57
C ALA A 25 -3.60 -3.77 5.02
N GLN A 26 -3.65 -5.08 5.26
CA GLN A 26 -4.81 -5.89 4.88
C GLN A 26 -6.12 -5.34 5.47
N LEU A 27 -6.06 -4.80 6.70
CA LEU A 27 -7.23 -4.23 7.39
C LEU A 27 -7.82 -3.00 6.69
N TYR A 28 -7.06 -2.31 5.84
CA TYR A 28 -7.55 -1.15 5.09
C TYR A 28 -8.49 -1.56 3.94
N ALA A 29 -8.54 -2.86 3.62
CA ALA A 29 -9.43 -3.44 2.61
C ALA A 29 -9.32 -2.82 1.20
N ASN A 30 -8.18 -2.19 0.88
CA ASN A 30 -7.96 -1.47 -0.37
C ASN A 30 -6.64 -1.83 -1.08
N GLU A 31 -5.91 -2.84 -0.60
CA GLU A 31 -4.64 -3.26 -1.22
C GLU A 31 -4.81 -3.69 -2.69
N HIS A 32 -6.00 -4.15 -3.08
CA HIS A 32 -6.32 -4.49 -4.47
C HIS A 32 -6.25 -3.26 -5.40
N ILE A 33 -6.80 -2.11 -4.99
CA ILE A 33 -6.77 -0.85 -5.75
C ILE A 33 -5.32 -0.38 -5.92
N ILE A 34 -4.53 -0.44 -4.84
CA ILE A 34 -3.12 -0.05 -4.85
C ILE A 34 -2.31 -1.00 -5.74
N GLY A 35 -2.57 -2.30 -5.66
CA GLY A 35 -1.91 -3.33 -6.44
C GLY A 35 -2.15 -3.18 -7.94
N GLU A 36 -3.42 -2.98 -8.35
CA GLU A 36 -3.80 -2.75 -9.75
C GLU A 36 -3.14 -1.48 -10.30
N PHE A 37 -3.20 -0.37 -9.55
CA PHE A 37 -2.56 0.88 -9.95
C PHE A 37 -1.04 0.73 -10.15
N LEU A 38 -0.35 0.06 -9.22
CA LEU A 38 1.10 -0.13 -9.33
C LEU A 38 1.46 -1.07 -10.48
N ASP A 39 0.71 -2.16 -10.68
CA ASP A 39 0.94 -3.10 -11.77
C ASP A 39 0.79 -2.42 -13.15
N GLU A 40 -0.25 -1.61 -13.35
CA GLU A 40 -0.44 -0.84 -14.58
C GLU A 40 0.69 0.16 -14.83
N ASN A 41 1.12 0.90 -13.81
CA ASN A 41 2.19 1.88 -13.94
C ASN A 41 3.56 1.21 -14.17
N ILE A 42 3.79 0.03 -13.59
CA ILE A 42 5.01 -0.74 -13.81
C ILE A 42 5.02 -1.33 -15.23
N LYS A 43 3.91 -1.95 -15.67
CA LYS A 43 3.79 -2.53 -17.02
C LYS A 43 3.89 -1.48 -18.12
N SER A 44 3.38 -0.28 -17.89
CA SER A 44 3.51 0.84 -18.85
C SER A 44 4.89 1.50 -18.85
N GLY A 45 5.80 1.11 -17.95
CA GLY A 45 7.13 1.69 -17.82
C GLY A 45 7.16 3.07 -17.15
N LYS A 46 6.03 3.54 -16.60
CA LYS A 46 5.96 4.81 -15.85
C LYS A 46 6.65 4.72 -14.49
N LEU A 47 6.71 3.53 -13.91
CA LEU A 47 7.42 3.23 -12.67
C LEU A 47 8.26 1.96 -12.85
N LYS A 48 9.42 1.88 -12.18
CA LYS A 48 10.09 0.59 -11.99
C LYS A 48 9.72 0.03 -10.63
N ARG A 49 9.68 -1.29 -10.51
CA ARG A 49 9.41 -1.95 -9.22
C ARG A 49 10.45 -1.57 -8.18
N GLU A 50 11.71 -1.44 -8.56
CA GLU A 50 12.81 -1.05 -7.65
C GLU A 50 12.69 0.38 -7.11
N ASP A 51 11.91 1.25 -7.78
CA ASP A 51 11.72 2.63 -7.35
C ASP A 51 10.71 2.75 -6.20
N VAL A 52 9.89 1.72 -5.92
CA VAL A 52 8.82 1.78 -4.91
C VAL A 52 9.10 0.90 -3.70
N PHE A 53 8.87 1.44 -2.51
CA PHE A 53 8.94 0.72 -1.24
C PHE A 53 7.52 0.54 -0.70
N ILE A 54 7.11 -0.72 -0.50
CA ILE A 54 5.75 -1.07 -0.09
C ILE A 54 5.83 -1.74 1.28
N THR A 55 5.11 -1.20 2.26
CA THR A 55 4.93 -1.83 3.57
C THR A 55 3.50 -2.33 3.71
N SER A 56 3.33 -3.52 4.28
CA SER A 56 2.01 -4.02 4.70
C SER A 56 2.08 -4.51 6.14
N LYS A 57 0.92 -4.78 6.74
CA LYS A 57 0.78 -5.10 8.16
C LYS A 57 -0.03 -6.38 8.32
N VAL A 58 0.53 -7.33 9.06
CA VAL A 58 -0.19 -8.56 9.44
C VAL A 58 -1.29 -8.18 10.43
N PRO A 59 -2.57 -8.52 10.17
CA PRO A 59 -3.64 -8.22 11.11
C PRO A 59 -3.51 -9.07 12.37
N LYS A 60 -3.99 -8.52 13.49
CA LYS A 60 -4.04 -9.23 14.78
C LYS A 60 -4.74 -10.60 14.68
N ALA A 61 -5.75 -10.72 13.83
CA ALA A 61 -6.47 -11.98 13.61
C ALA A 61 -5.57 -13.14 13.13
N LEU A 62 -4.41 -12.85 12.54
CA LEU A 62 -3.43 -13.83 12.09
C LEU A 62 -2.21 -13.95 13.02
N LEU A 63 -2.11 -13.09 14.03
CA LEU A 63 -1.01 -13.12 15.00
C LEU A 63 -1.42 -13.98 16.21
N LYS A 64 -0.58 -14.98 16.53
CA LYS A 64 -0.71 -15.80 17.75
C LYS A 64 0.00 -15.19 18.96
N ILE A 65 0.64 -14.04 18.75
CA ILE A 65 1.45 -13.31 19.71
C ILE A 65 0.92 -11.88 19.82
N SER A 66 0.87 -11.34 21.04
CA SER A 66 0.52 -9.93 21.29
C SER A 66 1.78 -9.12 21.49
N ILE A 67 1.77 -7.83 21.09
CA ILE A 67 2.91 -6.94 21.37
C ILE A 67 3.17 -6.81 22.88
N ASP A 68 2.13 -6.96 23.70
CA ASP A 68 2.21 -6.96 25.17
C ASP A 68 3.13 -8.06 25.71
N GLN A 69 3.40 -9.12 24.94
CA GLN A 69 4.34 -10.17 25.32
C GLN A 69 5.80 -9.77 25.15
N PHE A 70 6.07 -8.66 24.46
CA PHE A 70 7.41 -8.09 24.26
C PHE A 70 7.66 -6.85 25.12
N LEU A 71 6.62 -6.37 25.82
CA LEU A 71 6.72 -5.31 26.81
C LEU A 71 6.84 -6.00 28.18
N LEU A 72 8.08 -6.17 28.66
CA LEU A 72 8.37 -6.65 30.01
C LEU A 72 7.67 -5.81 31.09
#